data_AF-A0AAV2KI94-F1
#
_entry.id   AF-A0AAV2KI94-F1
#
_cell.length_a   1.000
_cell.length_b   1.000
_cell.length_c   1.000
_cell.angle_alpha   90.00
_cell.angle_beta   90.00
_cell.angle_gamma   90.00
#
_symmetry.space_group_name_H-M   'P 1'
#
loop_
_entity.id
_entity.type
_entity.pdbx_description
1 polymer ?
#
loop_
_entity_poly.entity_id
_entity_poly.type
_entity_poly.pdbx_seq_one_letter_code
_entity_poly.pdbx_strand_id
1 'polypeptide(L)'
;MLGTRESGSVRMEGGRLLLLLLLLLLLLLPLPLCRGHEDYQGKVMTYYTLENFPNGSVKMAFRYKSNWMTCLPHKHMCPSNGCLDAEYSQSVVDESSGGFCQLESIWTRTSSSTAQFVLQNRNDQWATPITNDVITAGASIHIDQRTRSDTGHANRCPQTTILPVFRYHRNTALPGVAV
;
A
#
# COMPACT_ATOMS: atom_id res chain seq x y z
N MET A 1 40.00 -48.83 -48.83
CA MET A 1 39.62 -47.72 -47.94
C MET A 1 38.15 -47.87 -47.59
N LEU A 2 37.84 -48.38 -46.38
CA LEU A 2 36.47 -48.46 -45.87
C LEU A 2 36.49 -47.75 -44.51
N GLY A 3 35.92 -46.55 -44.45
CA GLY A 3 35.76 -45.79 -43.22
C GLY A 3 34.40 -46.07 -42.61
N THR A 4 34.37 -46.81 -41.50
CA THR A 4 33.18 -46.99 -40.66
C THR A 4 32.99 -45.75 -39.79
N ARG A 5 31.85 -45.09 -39.95
CA ARG A 5 31.44 -43.90 -39.18
C ARG A 5 30.75 -44.37 -37.90
N GLU A 6 31.39 -44.19 -36.74
CA GLU A 6 30.78 -44.47 -35.45
C GLU A 6 29.64 -43.49 -35.17
N SER A 7 28.48 -44.05 -34.80
CA SER A 7 27.32 -43.31 -34.31
C SER A 7 27.45 -43.18 -32.79
N GLY A 8 27.92 -42.01 -32.34
CA GLY A 8 27.99 -41.67 -30.92
C GLY A 8 26.59 -41.48 -30.33
N SER A 9 26.06 -42.50 -29.66
CA SER A 9 24.88 -42.39 -28.81
C SER A 9 25.26 -41.60 -27.55
N VAL A 10 24.83 -40.34 -27.48
CA VAL A 10 24.99 -39.53 -26.28
C VAL A 10 24.00 -40.04 -25.22
N ARG A 11 24.46 -40.98 -24.41
CA ARG A 11 23.74 -41.47 -23.24
C ARG A 11 23.79 -40.40 -22.15
N MET A 12 22.78 -39.54 -22.11
CA MET A 12 22.56 -38.62 -21.00
C MET A 12 22.15 -39.45 -19.77
N GLU A 13 23.03 -39.52 -18.76
CA GLU A 13 22.74 -40.20 -17.51
C GLU A 13 21.55 -39.56 -16.79
N GLY A 14 20.60 -40.37 -16.32
CA GLY A 14 19.35 -39.89 -15.71
C GLY A 14 19.53 -38.91 -14.55
N GLY A 15 20.69 -38.94 -13.87
CA GLY A 15 21.06 -37.96 -12.85
C GLY A 15 21.27 -36.55 -13.39
N ARG A 16 21.82 -36.41 -14.61
CA ARG A 16 22.00 -35.10 -15.26
C ARG A 16 20.67 -34.50 -15.69
N LEU A 17 19.74 -35.35 -16.15
CA LEU A 17 18.39 -34.92 -16.51
C LEU A 17 17.61 -34.44 -15.29
N LEU A 18 17.71 -35.16 -14.17
CA LEU A 18 17.08 -34.77 -12.89
C LEU A 18 17.67 -33.47 -12.34
N LEU A 19 18.99 -33.31 -12.40
CA LEU A 19 19.68 -32.09 -11.97
C LEU A 19 19.29 -30.88 -12.83
N LEU A 20 19.19 -31.07 -14.16
CA LEU A 20 18.73 -30.03 -15.09
C LEU A 20 17.26 -29.66 -14.85
N LEU A 21 16.39 -30.63 -14.56
CA LEU A 21 14.99 -30.39 -14.17
C LEU A 21 14.88 -29.62 -12.85
N LEU A 22 15.66 -29.99 -11.84
CA LEU A 22 15.73 -29.29 -10.55
C LEU A 22 16.27 -27.86 -10.71
N LEU A 23 17.31 -27.67 -11.52
CA LEU A 23 17.86 -26.36 -11.83
C LEU A 23 16.86 -25.51 -12.63
N LEU A 24 16.11 -26.09 -13.55
CA LEU A 24 15.05 -25.41 -14.29
C LEU A 24 13.90 -25.00 -13.36
N LEU A 25 13.49 -25.88 -12.43
CA LEU A 25 12.50 -25.58 -11.38
C LEU A 25 12.97 -24.47 -10.45
N LEU A 26 14.25 -24.46 -10.06
CA LEU A 26 14.88 -23.40 -9.27
C LEU A 26 15.01 -22.08 -10.05
N LEU A 27 15.28 -22.14 -11.36
CA LEU A 27 15.33 -20.97 -12.25
C LEU A 27 13.94 -20.42 -12.61
N LEU A 28 12.89 -21.22 -12.49
CA LEU A 28 11.49 -20.82 -12.67
C LEU A 28 10.87 -20.29 -11.36
N LEU A 29 11.53 -20.52 -10.22
CA LEU A 29 11.14 -20.01 -8.91
C LEU A 29 11.25 -18.48 -8.70
N PRO A 30 12.09 -17.70 -9.41
CA PRO A 30 12.14 -16.25 -9.27
C PRO A 30 11.15 -15.56 -10.21
N LEU A 31 9.90 -16.04 -10.26
CA LEU A 31 8.81 -15.17 -10.67
C LEU A 31 8.67 -14.09 -9.58
N PRO A 32 8.36 -12.83 -9.91
CA PRO A 32 8.12 -11.82 -8.88
C PRO A 32 6.89 -12.24 -8.05
N LEU A 33 7.14 -12.95 -6.95
CA LEU A 33 6.15 -13.49 -6.02
C LEU A 33 5.49 -12.39 -5.17
N CYS A 34 5.99 -11.15 -5.28
CA CYS A 34 5.38 -9.97 -4.69
C CYS A 34 4.74 -9.14 -5.80
N ARG A 35 3.41 -9.22 -5.91
CA ARG A 35 2.62 -8.17 -6.57
C ARG A 35 1.66 -7.64 -5.52
N GLY A 36 1.87 -6.39 -5.09
CA GLY A 36 0.81 -5.60 -4.48
C GLY A 36 -0.18 -5.13 -5.55
N HIS A 37 -1.17 -4.32 -5.18
CA HIS A 37 -1.89 -3.46 -6.12
C HIS A 37 -0.86 -2.83 -7.07
N GLU A 38 -1.05 -2.95 -8.39
CA GLU A 38 0.02 -2.72 -9.38
C GLU A 38 0.69 -1.36 -9.21
N ASP A 39 -0.05 -0.39 -8.68
CA ASP A 39 0.44 0.95 -8.44
C ASP A 39 0.67 1.33 -6.98
N TYR A 40 0.29 0.56 -5.96
CA TYR A 40 0.30 1.05 -4.56
C TYR A 40 1.36 0.37 -3.69
N GLN A 41 2.19 1.18 -3.03
CA GLN A 41 3.34 0.70 -2.26
C GLN A 41 3.28 1.05 -0.76
N GLY A 42 2.25 1.79 -0.33
CA GLY A 42 2.01 2.12 1.07
C GLY A 42 1.42 3.52 1.28
N LYS A 43 0.86 3.76 2.47
CA LYS A 43 0.29 5.04 2.89
C LYS A 43 0.46 5.24 4.37
N VAL A 44 0.73 6.47 4.77
CA VAL A 44 0.62 6.92 6.16
C VAL A 44 -0.35 8.08 6.23
N MET A 45 -1.15 8.10 7.28
CA MET A 45 -2.05 9.19 7.60
C MET A 45 -1.61 9.85 8.91
N THR A 46 -1.59 11.16 8.94
CA THR A 46 -1.55 11.94 10.17
C THR A 46 -2.70 12.93 10.20
N TYR A 47 -3.09 13.34 11.40
CA TYR A 47 -4.12 14.35 11.58
C TYR A 47 -3.71 15.36 12.66
N TYR A 48 -4.21 16.58 12.51
CA TYR A 48 -4.05 17.65 13.48
C TYR A 48 -5.19 18.66 13.38
N THR A 49 -5.48 19.29 14.51
CA THR A 49 -6.45 20.40 14.59
C THR A 49 -5.84 21.66 14.01
N LEU A 50 -6.58 22.32 13.13
CA LEU A 50 -6.26 23.64 12.59
C LEU A 50 -6.85 24.75 13.45
N GLU A 51 -8.13 24.62 13.80
CA GLU A 51 -8.89 25.65 14.49
C GLU A 51 -9.99 25.04 15.35
N ASN A 52 -10.21 25.62 16.54
CA ASN A 52 -11.35 25.31 17.39
C ASN A 52 -12.31 26.50 17.35
N PHE A 53 -13.57 26.26 17.01
CA PHE A 53 -14.56 27.31 16.94
C PHE A 53 -15.30 27.46 18.28
N PRO A 54 -15.78 28.67 18.63
CA PRO A 54 -16.52 28.91 19.87
C PRO A 54 -17.79 28.09 20.03
N ASN A 55 -18.38 27.63 18.92
CA ASN A 55 -19.55 26.76 18.90
C ASN A 55 -19.24 25.28 19.22
N GLY A 56 -18.00 24.93 19.52
CA GLY A 56 -17.55 23.57 19.82
C GLY A 56 -17.17 22.74 18.60
N SER A 57 -17.34 23.26 17.38
CA SER A 57 -16.85 22.62 16.16
C SER A 57 -15.35 22.80 15.98
N VAL A 58 -14.73 21.91 15.20
CA VAL A 58 -13.27 21.84 15.04
C VAL A 58 -12.91 21.65 13.58
N LYS A 59 -12.06 22.54 13.04
CA LYS A 59 -11.44 22.35 11.72
C LYS A 59 -10.20 21.48 11.88
N MET A 60 -10.13 20.41 11.09
CA MET A 60 -9.03 19.45 11.08
C MET A 60 -8.34 19.41 9.73
N ALA A 61 -7.07 19.03 9.73
CA ALA A 61 -6.34 18.61 8.55
C ALA A 61 -5.94 17.13 8.68
N PHE A 62 -6.15 16.38 7.61
CA PHE A 62 -5.67 15.03 7.43
C PHE A 62 -4.62 15.04 6.34
N ARG A 63 -3.40 14.69 6.71
CA ARG A 63 -2.25 14.63 5.81
C ARG A 63 -1.98 13.19 5.48
N TYR A 64 -2.03 12.84 4.22
CA TYR A 64 -1.66 11.53 3.75
C TYR A 64 -0.39 11.62 2.91
N LYS A 65 0.52 10.70 3.18
CA LYS A 65 1.67 10.44 2.32
C LYS A 65 1.48 9.04 1.76
N SER A 66 1.66 8.87 0.46
CA SER A 66 1.44 7.60 -0.22
C SER A 66 2.46 7.38 -1.31
N ASN A 67 2.85 6.12 -1.48
CA ASN A 67 3.76 5.71 -2.54
C ASN A 67 3.01 4.96 -3.62
N TRP A 68 3.29 5.36 -4.85
CA TRP A 68 2.72 4.82 -6.05
C TRP A 68 3.79 4.47 -7.08
N MET A 69 3.46 3.64 -8.07
CA MET A 69 4.34 3.40 -9.22
C MET A 69 4.37 4.60 -10.17
N THR A 70 3.29 5.39 -10.22
CA THR A 70 3.14 6.55 -11.11
C THR A 70 2.58 7.76 -10.35
N CYS A 71 2.85 8.97 -10.83
CA CYS A 71 2.34 10.21 -10.22
C CYS A 71 0.96 10.65 -10.73
N LEU A 72 0.12 9.70 -11.12
CA LEU A 72 -1.23 10.04 -11.60
C LEU A 72 -2.10 10.59 -10.46
N PRO A 73 -3.07 11.47 -10.74
CA PRO A 73 -3.98 11.97 -9.72
C PRO A 73 -4.89 10.85 -9.19
N HIS A 74 -4.60 10.34 -8.00
CA HIS A 74 -5.43 9.32 -7.35
C HIS A 74 -6.52 9.98 -6.49
N LYS A 75 -7.64 10.36 -7.13
CA LYS A 75 -8.79 10.99 -6.46
C LYS A 75 -9.57 10.06 -5.50
N HIS A 76 -9.21 8.77 -5.43
CA HIS A 76 -10.03 7.71 -4.84
C HIS A 76 -9.92 7.54 -3.31
N MET A 77 -9.13 8.36 -2.60
CA MET A 77 -8.82 8.10 -1.19
C MET A 77 -9.59 8.95 -0.19
N CYS A 78 -10.71 9.51 -0.63
CA CYS A 78 -11.65 10.09 0.29
C CYS A 78 -12.36 8.98 1.09
N PRO A 79 -12.33 9.01 2.45
CA PRO A 79 -13.15 8.11 3.24
C PRO A 79 -14.64 8.28 2.90
N SER A 80 -15.39 7.18 2.89
CA SER A 80 -16.79 7.13 2.46
C SER A 80 -17.71 8.10 3.21
N ASN A 81 -17.29 8.53 4.40
CA ASN A 81 -17.98 9.45 5.30
C ASN A 81 -17.20 10.76 5.55
N GLY A 82 -16.26 11.12 4.68
CA GLY A 82 -15.17 12.04 5.02
C GLY A 82 -15.05 13.35 4.25
N CYS A 83 -15.41 13.41 2.96
CA CYS A 83 -14.98 14.54 2.09
C CYS A 83 -16.07 15.23 1.28
N LEU A 84 -17.35 15.06 1.62
CA LEU A 84 -18.42 15.78 0.93
C LEU A 84 -18.22 17.32 0.96
N ASP A 85 -17.53 17.84 1.99
CA ASP A 85 -17.24 19.27 2.18
C ASP A 85 -15.75 19.57 2.47
N ALA A 86 -14.83 18.69 2.04
CA ALA A 86 -13.42 18.84 2.38
C ALA A 86 -12.62 19.59 1.30
N GLU A 87 -11.80 20.57 1.70
CA GLU A 87 -10.80 21.13 0.80
C GLU A 87 -9.73 20.05 0.54
N TYR A 88 -9.37 19.85 -0.73
CA TYR A 88 -8.39 18.84 -1.15
C TYR A 88 -7.22 19.49 -1.87
N SER A 89 -6.01 19.13 -1.47
CA SER A 89 -4.79 19.40 -2.23
C SER A 89 -3.95 18.13 -2.36
N GLN A 90 -3.26 18.00 -3.50
CA GLN A 90 -2.33 16.92 -3.78
C GLN A 90 -1.08 17.49 -4.43
N SER A 91 0.09 17.01 -4.02
CA SER A 91 1.37 17.34 -4.63
C SER A 91 2.24 16.09 -4.79
N VAL A 92 3.11 16.13 -5.80
CA VAL A 92 4.20 15.17 -5.95
C VAL A 92 5.32 15.61 -5.02
N VAL A 93 5.72 14.72 -4.11
CA VAL A 93 6.85 14.95 -3.19
C VAL A 93 8.14 14.45 -3.81
N ASP A 94 8.09 13.31 -4.47
CA ASP A 94 9.24 12.70 -5.15
C ASP A 94 8.76 11.85 -6.32
N GLU A 95 9.55 11.82 -7.39
CA GLU A 95 9.33 10.98 -8.57
C GLU A 95 10.69 10.51 -9.07
N SER A 96 10.88 9.21 -9.16
CA SER A 96 12.10 8.61 -9.70
C SER A 96 11.81 7.87 -10.99
N SER A 97 12.78 7.85 -11.90
CA SER A 97 12.71 7.24 -13.23
C SER A 97 12.59 5.70 -13.26
N GLY A 98 12.27 5.07 -12.11
CA GLY A 98 12.18 3.62 -11.93
C GLY A 98 10.84 3.11 -11.41
N GLY A 99 9.75 3.88 -11.52
CA GLY A 99 8.43 3.45 -11.06
C GLY A 99 8.21 3.67 -9.56
N PHE A 100 8.66 4.83 -9.07
CA PHE A 100 8.35 5.27 -7.71
C PHE A 100 7.89 6.72 -7.77
N CYS A 101 6.75 6.97 -7.18
CA CYS A 101 6.17 8.29 -6.98
C CYS A 101 5.67 8.40 -5.55
N GLN A 102 6.13 9.41 -4.83
CA GLN A 102 5.56 9.77 -3.54
C GLN A 102 4.61 10.94 -3.72
N LEU A 103 3.35 10.74 -3.34
CA LEU A 103 2.31 11.76 -3.32
C LEU A 103 2.02 12.16 -1.87
N GLU A 104 1.86 13.46 -1.67
CA GLU A 104 1.26 14.00 -0.46
C GLU A 104 -0.10 14.60 -0.79
N SER A 105 -1.09 14.31 0.05
CA SER A 105 -2.38 14.97 -0.01
C SER A 105 -2.82 15.49 1.33
N ILE A 106 -3.51 16.61 1.32
CA ILE A 106 -4.09 17.24 2.49
C ILE A 106 -5.58 17.40 2.26
N TRP A 107 -6.35 16.97 3.25
CA TRP A 107 -7.80 17.10 3.29
C TRP A 107 -8.17 17.87 4.54
N THR A 108 -8.92 18.96 4.41
CA THR A 108 -9.43 19.68 5.58
C THR A 108 -10.90 19.41 5.76
N ARG A 109 -11.36 19.23 7.00
CA ARG A 109 -12.80 19.07 7.28
C ARG A 109 -13.16 19.73 8.60
N THR A 110 -14.40 20.18 8.70
CA THR A 110 -14.96 20.66 9.97
C THR A 110 -15.81 19.55 10.60
N SER A 111 -15.53 19.21 11.85
CA SER A 111 -16.35 18.31 12.65
C SER A 111 -17.18 19.12 13.63
N SER A 112 -18.43 18.71 13.87
CA SER A 112 -19.34 19.37 14.82
C SER A 112 -18.92 19.22 16.28
N SER A 113 -17.97 18.32 16.60
CA SER A 113 -17.47 18.13 17.96
C SER A 113 -16.06 17.53 17.98
N THR A 114 -15.44 17.52 19.16
CA THR A 114 -14.17 16.83 19.47
C THR A 114 -14.36 15.33 19.77
N ALA A 115 -15.56 14.79 19.60
CA ALA A 115 -15.84 13.39 19.85
C ALA A 115 -15.03 12.48 18.89
N GLN A 116 -14.84 11.24 19.34
CA GLN A 116 -14.19 10.22 18.50
C GLN A 116 -15.06 9.90 17.30
N PHE A 117 -14.42 9.69 16.16
CA PHE A 117 -15.09 9.21 14.95
C PHE A 117 -14.18 8.27 14.17
N VAL A 118 -14.77 7.51 13.25
CA VAL A 118 -14.04 6.58 12.40
C VAL A 118 -14.12 7.05 10.95
N LEU A 119 -12.97 7.15 10.29
CA LEU A 119 -12.88 7.25 8.84
C LEU A 119 -12.84 5.84 8.25
N GLN A 120 -13.67 5.55 7.26
CA GLN A 120 -13.69 4.24 6.63
C GLN A 120 -13.43 4.39 5.14
N ASN A 121 -12.56 3.53 4.62
CA ASN A 121 -12.56 3.19 3.20
C ASN A 121 -12.95 1.72 3.06
N ARG A 122 -13.90 1.44 2.18
CA ARG A 122 -14.45 0.10 1.96
C ARG A 122 -14.49 -0.19 0.47
N ASN A 123 -14.24 -1.44 0.12
CA ASN A 123 -14.35 -1.96 -1.24
C ASN A 123 -13.29 -1.42 -2.21
N ASP A 124 -12.12 -1.02 -1.71
CA ASP A 124 -10.98 -0.76 -2.59
C ASP A 124 -10.56 -2.08 -3.24
N GLN A 125 -10.24 -2.07 -4.52
CA GLN A 125 -9.71 -3.26 -5.17
C GLN A 125 -8.33 -3.59 -4.60
N TRP A 126 -8.17 -4.80 -4.04
CA TRP A 126 -6.91 -5.18 -3.37
C TRP A 126 -5.76 -5.39 -4.35
N ALA A 127 -6.01 -6.10 -5.46
CA ALA A 127 -4.98 -6.42 -6.44
C ALA A 127 -5.56 -6.63 -7.84
N THR A 128 -4.72 -6.39 -8.85
CA THR A 128 -4.96 -6.76 -10.24
C THR A 128 -3.73 -7.49 -10.77
N PRO A 129 -3.86 -8.64 -11.44
CA PRO A 129 -5.03 -9.51 -11.43
C PRO A 129 -5.31 -10.06 -10.02
N ILE A 130 -6.57 -10.44 -9.76
CA ILE A 130 -6.99 -11.04 -8.47
C ILE A 130 -6.14 -12.28 -8.18
N THR A 131 -5.70 -12.41 -6.94
CA THR A 131 -4.95 -13.57 -6.44
C THR A 131 -5.62 -14.13 -5.21
N ASN A 132 -5.68 -15.46 -5.10
CA ASN A 132 -6.24 -16.16 -3.94
C ASN A 132 -7.68 -15.69 -3.57
N ASP A 133 -8.48 -15.27 -4.55
CA ASP A 133 -9.83 -14.73 -4.38
C ASP A 133 -9.95 -13.54 -3.39
N VAL A 134 -8.84 -12.85 -3.12
CA VAL A 134 -8.86 -11.60 -2.34
C VAL A 134 -9.13 -10.44 -3.29
N ILE A 135 -10.39 -9.99 -3.30
CA ILE A 135 -10.90 -9.00 -4.25
C ILE A 135 -10.85 -7.59 -3.66
N THR A 136 -11.23 -7.44 -2.39
CA THR A 136 -11.42 -6.14 -1.76
C THR A 136 -10.51 -5.94 -0.55
N ALA A 137 -10.16 -4.68 -0.35
CA ALA A 137 -9.48 -4.16 0.82
C ALA A 137 -10.34 -3.08 1.47
N GLY A 138 -10.11 -2.86 2.75
CA GLY A 138 -10.73 -1.79 3.52
C GLY A 138 -9.81 -1.34 4.64
N ALA A 139 -9.95 -0.08 5.02
CA ALA A 139 -9.21 0.52 6.12
C ALA A 139 -10.18 1.28 7.02
N SER A 140 -9.99 1.16 8.33
CA SER A 140 -10.73 1.94 9.33
C SER A 140 -9.74 2.70 10.19
N ILE A 141 -9.92 4.01 10.31
CA ILE A 141 -9.02 4.90 11.04
C ILE A 141 -9.81 5.58 12.14
N HIS A 142 -9.44 5.30 13.38
CA HIS A 142 -10.05 5.89 14.56
C HIS A 142 -9.37 7.23 14.89
N ILE A 143 -10.16 8.29 14.97
CA ILE A 143 -9.68 9.63 15.24
C ILE A 143 -10.16 10.04 16.63
N ASP A 144 -9.22 10.39 17.51
CA ASP A 144 -9.50 10.99 18.81
C ASP A 144 -8.97 12.43 18.82
N GLN A 145 -9.85 13.39 19.07
CA GLN A 145 -9.55 14.82 19.09
C GLN A 145 -9.62 15.41 20.50
N ARG A 146 -9.86 14.59 21.52
CA ARG A 146 -10.01 15.09 22.88
C ARG A 146 -8.70 15.71 23.36
N THR A 147 -8.84 16.67 24.27
CA THR A 147 -7.71 17.31 24.93
C THR A 147 -7.02 16.30 25.84
N ARG A 148 -5.71 16.15 25.68
CA ARG A 148 -4.91 15.28 26.52
C ARG A 148 -4.72 15.92 27.89
N SER A 149 -4.88 15.13 28.95
CA SER A 149 -4.79 15.62 30.33
C SER A 149 -3.37 16.01 30.75
N ASP A 150 -2.35 15.39 30.15
CA ASP A 150 -0.94 15.62 30.46
C ASP A 150 -0.38 16.89 29.78
N THR A 151 -0.86 17.24 28.59
CA THR A 151 -0.36 18.41 27.84
C THR A 151 -1.34 19.57 27.74
N GLY A 152 -2.61 19.38 28.08
CA GLY A 152 -3.66 20.39 27.88
C GLY A 152 -3.94 20.72 26.41
N HIS A 153 -3.40 19.93 25.47
CA HIS A 153 -3.55 20.13 24.04
C HIS A 153 -4.37 19.02 23.39
N ALA A 154 -5.04 19.34 22.29
CA ALA A 154 -5.72 18.33 21.46
C ALA A 154 -4.76 17.23 21.04
N ASN A 155 -5.26 16.00 20.97
CA ASN A 155 -4.46 14.85 20.54
C ASN A 155 -3.92 15.04 19.11
N ARG A 156 -2.69 14.58 18.85
CA ARG A 156 -1.98 14.77 17.58
C ARG A 156 -1.23 13.50 17.20
N CYS A 157 -1.23 13.17 15.91
CA CYS A 157 -0.42 12.07 15.41
C CYS A 157 1.08 12.41 15.42
N PRO A 158 1.95 11.45 15.77
CA PRO A 158 3.36 11.51 15.42
C PRO A 158 3.52 11.76 13.91
N GLN A 159 4.34 12.74 13.53
CA GLN A 159 4.62 13.02 12.13
C GLN A 159 5.81 12.17 11.68
N THR A 160 5.60 11.31 10.70
CA THR A 160 6.68 10.54 10.06
C THR A 160 6.82 10.92 8.58
N THR A 161 8.06 10.88 8.11
CA THR A 161 8.40 10.92 6.68
C THR A 161 8.71 9.54 6.13
N ILE A 162 8.85 8.53 6.99
CA ILE A 162 9.12 7.15 6.62
C ILE A 162 7.80 6.49 6.24
N LEU A 163 7.66 6.16 4.96
CA LEU A 163 6.55 5.36 4.46
C LEU A 163 6.92 3.87 4.53
N PRO A 164 6.10 3.03 5.19
CA PRO A 164 6.34 1.60 5.19
C PRO A 164 6.15 1.08 3.76
N VAL A 165 7.14 0.35 3.27
CA VAL A 165 7.03 -0.37 2.00
C VAL A 165 6.21 -1.62 2.25
N PHE A 166 4.98 -1.65 1.73
CA PHE A 166 4.11 -2.82 1.84
C PHE A 166 4.47 -3.85 0.77
N ARG A 167 4.85 -5.07 1.19
CA ARG A 167 5.11 -6.20 0.29
C ARG A 167 4.22 -7.38 0.71
N TYR A 168 3.41 -7.90 -0.22
CA TYR A 168 2.61 -9.11 0.01
C TYR A 168 3.12 -10.26 -0.85
N HIS A 169 3.19 -11.47 -0.27
CA HIS A 169 3.66 -12.68 -0.93
C HIS A 169 2.48 -13.48 -1.48
N ARG A 170 2.49 -13.79 -2.79
CA ARG A 170 1.42 -14.53 -3.49
C ARG A 170 1.12 -15.94 -2.95
N ASN A 171 2.03 -16.55 -2.18
CA ASN A 171 1.95 -17.98 -1.82
C ASN A 171 1.77 -18.30 -0.33
N THR A 172 1.60 -17.30 0.55
CA THR A 172 1.26 -17.61 1.95
C THR A 172 -0.25 -17.51 2.12
N ALA A 173 -0.91 -18.68 2.11
CA ALA A 173 -2.23 -18.87 2.70
C ALA A 173 -2.13 -18.63 4.21
N LEU A 174 -2.03 -17.37 4.62
CA LEU A 174 -2.16 -16.96 6.02
C LEU A 174 -3.04 -15.72 6.04
N PRO A 175 -4.07 -15.68 6.91
CA PRO A 175 -4.89 -14.49 7.10
C PRO A 175 -4.01 -13.42 7.74
N GLY A 176 -3.48 -12.52 6.92
CA GLY A 176 -2.67 -11.41 7.36
C GLY A 176 -3.55 -10.34 8.00
N VAL A 177 -3.51 -10.25 9.32
CA VAL A 177 -3.92 -9.06 10.06
C VAL A 177 -3.00 -7.91 9.62
N ALA A 178 -3.56 -6.92 8.93
CA ALA A 178 -2.91 -5.64 8.77
C ALA A 178 -3.09 -4.84 10.06
N VAL A 179 -1.98 -4.41 10.67
CA VAL A 179 -1.94 -3.41 11.75
C VAL A 179 -1.88 -2.02 11.14
#